data_AF-A0AAU6MK43-F1
#
_entry.id   AF-A0AAU6MK43-F1
#
_cell.length_a   1.000
_cell.length_b   1.000
_cell.length_c   1.000
_cell.angle_alpha   90.00
_cell.angle_beta   90.00
_cell.angle_gamma   90.00
#
_symmetry.space_group_name_H-M   'P 1'
#
loop_
_entity.id
_entity.type
_entity.pdbx_description
1 polymer ?
#
loop_
_entity_poly.entity_id
_entity_poly.type
_entity_poly.pdbx_seq_one_letter_code
_entity_poly.pdbx_strand_id
1 'polypeptide(L)'
;MSIRTDARRAATTVAAAVVLGALLVGCSEEASQGHEARRAAASEAAGAAADPQAEVRAEASTSAGTGEAAFNRPEAVRDAFAGLQATLNEGCAPGSSDCAYILGRVHDELLRLDKSMKADAQGPGHFKEPIAWIATLRRTLKDDTSTDNLEKHRSELIGTRDRINTWMQGHPEDYR
;
A
#
# COMPACT_ATOMS: atom_id res chain seq x y z
N MET A 1 -9.59 -47.75 48.04
CA MET A 1 -9.77 -46.95 46.81
C MET A 1 -8.40 -46.41 46.43
N SER A 2 -7.79 -46.98 45.38
CA SER A 2 -6.39 -46.75 45.01
C SER A 2 -6.25 -45.55 44.07
N ILE A 3 -5.35 -44.63 44.42
CA ILE A 3 -4.90 -43.52 43.59
C ILE A 3 -3.76 -44.04 42.70
N ARG A 4 -3.95 -43.96 41.38
CA ARG A 4 -2.95 -44.13 40.31
C ARG A 4 -2.73 -42.73 39.71
N THR A 5 -1.58 -42.24 39.24
CA THR A 5 -0.29 -42.84 38.90
C THR A 5 0.73 -41.71 38.73
N ASP A 6 1.99 -42.10 38.79
CA ASP A 6 3.24 -41.35 38.85
C ASP A 6 3.67 -40.45 37.66
N ALA A 7 4.56 -39.52 38.05
CA ALA A 7 5.85 -39.17 37.45
C ALA A 7 5.97 -38.59 36.02
N ARG A 8 6.25 -37.28 36.03
CA ARG A 8 7.29 -36.53 35.32
C ARG A 8 8.32 -37.36 34.52
N ARG A 9 8.48 -37.02 33.23
CA ARG A 9 9.72 -37.15 32.43
C ARG A 9 9.93 -35.81 31.70
N ALA A 10 10.94 -35.03 32.06
CA ALA A 10 12.36 -35.12 31.67
C ALA A 10 12.62 -34.44 30.31
N ALA A 11 13.39 -33.36 30.39
CA ALA A 11 13.84 -32.50 29.31
C ALA A 11 14.99 -33.12 28.50
N THR A 12 15.10 -32.74 27.22
CA THR A 12 16.39 -32.75 26.50
C THR A 12 16.39 -31.70 25.39
N THR A 13 17.44 -30.88 25.42
CA THR A 13 17.89 -29.80 24.53
C THR A 13 18.51 -30.32 23.23
N VAL A 14 18.85 -29.39 22.29
CA VAL A 14 19.82 -29.41 21.14
C VAL A 14 19.12 -28.77 19.91
N ALA A 15 19.66 -27.84 19.12
CA ALA A 15 20.88 -27.03 19.09
C ALA A 15 20.66 -25.86 18.08
N ALA A 16 21.49 -24.83 18.19
CA ALA A 16 21.52 -23.67 17.30
C ALA A 16 22.20 -23.97 15.95
N ALA A 17 21.75 -23.32 14.88
CA ALA A 17 22.52 -23.12 13.66
C ALA A 17 22.29 -21.69 13.13
N VAL A 18 23.35 -20.89 13.24
CA VAL A 18 23.47 -19.53 12.72
C VAL A 18 23.93 -19.63 11.27
N VAL A 19 23.22 -18.99 10.34
CA VAL A 19 23.69 -18.79 8.95
C VAL A 19 23.85 -17.30 8.70
N LEU A 20 25.10 -16.83 8.66
CA LEU A 20 25.49 -15.52 8.15
C LEU A 20 25.56 -15.61 6.62
N GLY A 21 24.73 -14.84 5.92
CA GLY A 21 24.86 -14.56 4.49
C GLY A 21 25.45 -13.18 4.27
N ALA A 22 26.61 -13.11 3.62
CA ALA A 22 27.32 -11.88 3.29
C ALA A 22 26.62 -11.10 2.16
N LEU A 23 26.38 -9.80 2.38
CA LEU A 23 25.97 -8.85 1.35
C LEU A 23 27.24 -8.26 0.70
N LEU A 24 27.41 -8.47 -0.61
CA LEU A 24 28.34 -7.71 -1.44
C LEU A 24 27.56 -6.65 -2.23
N VAL A 25 27.80 -5.40 -1.84
CA VAL A 25 28.01 -4.18 -2.66
C VAL A 25 27.45 -4.15 -4.09
N GLY A 26 26.67 -3.08 -4.35
CA GLY A 26 26.34 -2.60 -5.69
C GLY A 26 25.50 -1.32 -5.69
N CYS A 27 25.96 -0.26 -5.02
CA CYS A 27 25.50 1.11 -5.30
C CYS A 27 26.15 1.57 -6.61
N SER A 28 25.35 1.85 -7.63
CA SER A 28 25.76 2.76 -8.70
C SER A 28 25.02 4.08 -8.48
N GLU A 29 25.69 4.99 -7.80
CA GLU A 29 25.47 6.43 -7.93
C GLU A 29 26.08 6.88 -9.25
N GLU A 30 25.26 7.29 -10.21
CA GLU A 30 25.69 8.24 -11.24
C GLU A 30 25.05 9.58 -10.93
N ALA A 31 25.83 10.44 -10.29
CA ALA A 31 25.63 11.88 -10.34
C ALA A 31 26.14 12.39 -11.69
N SER A 32 25.28 13.01 -12.48
CA SER A 32 25.70 14.05 -13.41
C SER A 32 24.62 15.13 -13.51
N GLN A 33 25.01 16.29 -13.00
CA GLN A 33 24.34 17.56 -13.18
C GLN A 33 24.29 17.91 -14.67
N GLY A 34 23.13 18.36 -15.13
CA GLY A 34 22.95 18.92 -16.46
C GLY A 34 21.75 19.86 -16.45
N HIS A 35 21.96 21.05 -15.89
CA HIS A 35 21.07 22.19 -16.01
C HIS A 35 21.16 22.70 -17.46
N GLU A 36 20.10 22.59 -18.26
CA GLU A 36 19.76 23.64 -19.22
C GLU A 36 18.34 23.47 -19.78
N ALA A 37 17.52 24.47 -19.49
CA ALA A 37 16.29 24.74 -20.20
C ALA A 37 16.58 25.45 -21.52
N ARG A 38 15.68 25.28 -22.49
CA ARG A 38 15.47 26.12 -23.71
C ARG A 38 16.49 25.80 -24.81
N ARG A 39 16.14 25.64 -26.09
CA ARG A 39 15.16 26.34 -26.92
C ARG A 39 14.96 25.59 -28.24
N ALA A 40 13.79 25.78 -28.83
CA ALA A 40 13.32 25.26 -30.11
C ALA A 40 14.23 25.46 -31.34
N ALA A 41 14.19 24.48 -32.25
CA ALA A 41 14.27 24.62 -33.71
C ALA A 41 13.60 23.34 -34.29
N ALA A 42 12.35 23.39 -34.76
CA ALA A 42 11.89 23.87 -36.07
C ALA A 42 12.54 23.12 -37.25
N SER A 43 11.70 22.28 -37.87
CA SER A 43 11.74 21.59 -39.17
C SER A 43 12.92 21.83 -40.12
N GLU A 44 13.42 20.73 -40.68
CA GLU A 44 13.61 20.61 -42.13
C GLU A 44 13.23 19.19 -42.59
N ALA A 45 12.47 19.13 -43.67
CA ALA A 45 11.92 17.95 -44.31
C ALA A 45 12.55 17.75 -45.69
N ALA A 46 12.96 16.52 -46.01
CA ALA A 46 13.11 15.96 -47.37
C ALA A 46 13.54 14.48 -47.21
N GLY A 47 13.04 13.47 -47.92
CA GLY A 47 12.10 13.42 -49.02
C GLY A 47 11.62 11.97 -49.27
N ALA A 48 10.59 11.92 -50.11
CA ALA A 48 9.72 10.82 -50.53
C ALA A 48 10.31 9.43 -50.83
N ALA A 49 9.52 8.40 -50.49
CA ALA A 49 9.07 7.36 -51.43
C ALA A 49 7.68 6.82 -50.99
N ALA A 50 6.70 6.86 -51.91
CA ALA A 50 5.37 6.24 -51.83
C ALA A 50 5.47 4.71 -52.03
N ASP A 51 4.55 3.80 -51.69
CA ASP A 51 3.07 3.78 -51.65
C ASP A 51 2.62 2.58 -50.72
N PRO A 52 1.35 2.15 -50.60
CA PRO A 52 0.60 2.09 -49.34
C PRO A 52 0.25 0.63 -48.94
N GLN A 53 -0.15 0.40 -47.69
CA GLN A 53 -1.34 -0.40 -47.32
C GLN A 53 -1.56 -0.26 -45.82
N ALA A 54 -2.79 0.06 -45.50
CA ALA A 54 -3.30 0.25 -44.15
C ALA A 54 -3.21 -1.05 -43.34
N GLU A 55 -2.88 -0.93 -42.05
CA GLU A 55 -3.70 -1.49 -40.97
C GLU A 55 -3.22 -0.96 -39.61
N VAL A 56 -4.01 -0.02 -39.09
CA VAL A 56 -4.36 0.20 -37.68
C VAL A 56 -3.34 -0.28 -36.62
N ARG A 57 -2.55 0.65 -36.12
CA ARG A 57 -2.26 0.69 -34.68
C ARG A 57 -2.30 2.13 -34.20
N ALA A 58 -3.51 2.64 -34.06
CA ALA A 58 -3.78 3.72 -33.13
C ALA A 58 -3.50 3.15 -31.72
N GLU A 59 -2.25 3.19 -31.28
CA GLU A 59 -1.97 3.23 -29.86
C GLU A 59 -2.44 4.61 -29.40
N ALA A 60 -3.74 4.68 -29.11
CA ALA A 60 -4.33 5.73 -28.34
C ALA A 60 -3.66 5.73 -26.96
N SER A 61 -2.52 6.39 -26.85
CA SER A 61 -2.15 7.11 -25.63
C SER A 61 -3.14 8.26 -25.45
N THR A 62 -4.41 7.92 -25.22
CA THR A 62 -5.44 8.88 -24.83
C THR A 62 -5.71 8.68 -23.35
N SER A 63 -4.88 9.32 -22.54
CA SER A 63 -5.31 9.91 -21.27
C SER A 63 -4.43 11.10 -20.92
N ALA A 64 -4.25 12.00 -21.88
CA ALA A 64 -4.20 13.42 -21.56
C ALA A 64 -5.66 13.92 -21.46
N GLY A 65 -6.41 13.34 -20.52
CA GLY A 65 -7.66 13.94 -20.07
C GLY A 65 -7.27 15.24 -19.38
N THR A 66 -7.76 16.35 -19.91
CA THR A 66 -7.69 17.71 -19.35
C THR A 66 -7.56 17.69 -17.82
N GLY A 67 -6.42 18.19 -17.32
CA GLY A 67 -6.00 18.06 -15.92
C GLY A 67 -7.11 18.36 -14.91
N GLU A 68 -7.97 19.34 -15.20
CA GLU A 68 -9.11 19.73 -14.36
C GLU A 68 -10.09 18.60 -13.98
N ALA A 69 -10.38 17.67 -14.91
CA ALA A 69 -11.33 16.57 -14.66
C ALA A 69 -10.68 15.42 -13.89
N ALA A 70 -9.36 15.22 -14.06
CA ALA A 70 -8.60 14.20 -13.34
C ALA A 70 -8.44 14.55 -11.85
N PHE A 71 -8.27 15.83 -11.50
CA PHE A 71 -8.13 16.28 -10.11
C PHE A 71 -9.39 16.08 -9.25
N ASN A 72 -10.57 15.98 -9.87
CA ASN A 72 -11.85 15.81 -9.16
C ASN A 72 -12.33 14.36 -9.10
N ARG A 73 -11.63 13.41 -9.74
CA ARG A 73 -12.00 12.00 -9.64
C ARG A 73 -11.55 11.42 -8.30
N PRO A 74 -12.40 10.61 -7.64
CA PRO A 74 -11.96 9.80 -6.50
C PRO A 74 -10.74 8.95 -6.89
N GLU A 75 -9.78 8.83 -5.97
CA GLU A 75 -8.62 7.95 -6.12
C GLU A 75 -9.07 6.51 -6.32
N ALA A 76 -8.44 5.80 -7.26
CA ALA A 76 -8.73 4.40 -7.53
C ALA A 76 -8.41 3.53 -6.30
N VAL A 77 -9.22 2.51 -6.04
CA VAL A 77 -9.02 1.60 -4.88
C VAL A 77 -7.63 0.97 -4.90
N ARG A 78 -7.13 0.61 -6.09
CA ARG A 78 -5.78 0.09 -6.27
C ARG A 78 -4.69 0.98 -5.67
N ASP A 79 -4.78 2.28 -5.95
CA ASP A 79 -3.73 3.23 -5.62
C ASP A 79 -3.81 3.58 -4.11
N ALA A 80 -5.03 3.73 -3.58
CA ALA A 80 -5.25 3.89 -2.14
C ALA A 80 -4.81 2.63 -1.35
N PHE A 81 -5.03 1.44 -1.90
CA PHE A 81 -4.58 0.20 -1.28
C PHE A 81 -3.05 0.10 -1.27
N ALA A 82 -2.38 0.52 -2.35
CA ALA A 82 -0.92 0.61 -2.38
C ALA A 82 -0.38 1.54 -1.28
N GLY A 83 -1.07 2.66 -1.00
CA GLY A 83 -0.77 3.54 0.13
C GLY A 83 -0.82 2.81 1.48
N LEU A 84 -1.88 2.04 1.73
CA LEU A 84 -2.00 1.20 2.94
C LEU A 84 -0.87 0.16 3.02
N GLN A 85 -0.53 -0.49 1.89
CA GLN A 85 0.53 -1.49 1.84
C GLN A 85 1.92 -0.93 2.16
N ALA A 86 2.17 0.33 1.83
CA ALA A 86 3.43 1.00 2.16
C ALA A 86 3.70 1.04 3.68
N THR A 87 2.65 0.91 4.51
CA THR A 87 2.78 0.90 5.98
C THR A 87 3.04 -0.48 6.57
N LEU A 88 2.93 -1.58 5.81
CA LEU A 88 2.96 -2.96 6.37
C LEU A 88 4.31 -3.33 6.99
N ASN A 89 5.41 -2.83 6.43
CA ASN A 89 6.76 -3.07 6.92
C ASN A 89 7.21 -2.05 7.97
N GLU A 90 6.39 -1.05 8.26
CA GLU A 90 6.65 -0.05 9.29
C GLU A 90 6.23 -0.61 10.66
N GLY A 91 7.21 -0.74 11.56
CA GLY A 91 6.99 -1.28 12.90
C GLY A 91 6.71 -0.19 13.92
N CYS A 92 5.63 -0.33 14.70
CA CYS A 92 5.31 0.53 15.84
C CYS A 92 5.45 -0.27 17.14
N ALA A 93 6.69 -0.50 17.55
CA ALA A 93 6.98 -1.13 18.84
C ALA A 93 6.66 -0.17 20.00
N PRO A 94 6.15 -0.65 21.15
CA PRO A 94 5.87 0.22 22.31
C PRO A 94 7.10 1.03 22.70
N GLY A 95 6.95 2.35 22.82
CA GLY A 95 8.04 3.26 23.20
C GLY A 95 9.03 3.60 22.07
N SER A 96 8.78 3.17 20.83
CA SER A 96 9.53 3.66 19.67
C SER A 96 9.17 5.12 19.39
N SER A 97 10.16 5.94 19.02
CA SER A 97 9.95 7.36 18.70
C SER A 97 9.02 7.59 17.51
N ASP A 98 8.98 6.62 16.59
CA ASP A 98 8.30 6.76 15.30
C ASP A 98 6.89 6.16 15.34
N CYS A 99 6.50 5.52 16.45
CA CYS A 99 5.20 4.87 16.61
C CYS A 99 4.05 5.84 16.33
N ALA A 100 4.11 7.05 16.89
CA ALA A 100 3.11 8.08 16.71
C ALA A 100 2.90 8.44 15.23
N TYR A 101 3.99 8.60 14.48
CA TYR A 101 3.95 8.88 13.05
C TYR A 101 3.35 7.70 12.28
N ILE A 102 3.80 6.48 12.56
CA ILE A 102 3.32 5.27 11.89
C ILE A 102 1.82 5.07 12.12
N LEU A 103 1.34 5.25 13.36
CA LEU A 103 -0.08 5.09 13.67
C LEU A 103 -0.95 6.15 13.01
N GLY A 104 -0.50 7.40 12.98
CA GLY A 104 -1.16 8.45 12.21
C GLY A 104 -1.26 8.09 10.73
N ARG A 105 -0.14 7.65 10.13
CA ARG A 105 -0.10 7.24 8.73
C ARG A 105 -1.02 6.04 8.44
N VAL A 106 -1.00 5.01 9.27
CA VAL A 106 -1.92 3.86 9.13
C VAL A 106 -3.37 4.32 9.19
N HIS A 107 -3.72 5.22 10.11
CA HIS A 107 -5.07 5.77 10.19
C HIS A 107 -5.47 6.51 8.91
N ASP A 108 -4.60 7.39 8.41
CA ASP A 108 -4.87 8.18 7.21
C ASP A 108 -5.04 7.31 5.96
N GLU A 109 -4.19 6.29 5.78
CA GLU A 109 -4.29 5.36 4.65
C GLU A 109 -5.55 4.49 4.73
N LEU A 110 -6.00 4.11 5.94
CA LEU A 110 -7.28 3.43 6.11
C LEU A 110 -8.46 4.34 5.72
N LEU A 111 -8.44 5.63 6.06
CA LEU A 111 -9.49 6.57 5.67
C LEU A 111 -9.50 6.85 4.17
N ARG A 112 -8.31 6.97 3.56
CA ARG A 112 -8.15 7.11 2.12
C ARG A 112 -8.75 5.91 1.39
N LEU A 113 -8.41 4.70 1.83
CA LEU A 113 -8.94 3.47 1.25
C LEU A 113 -10.46 3.36 1.43
N ASP A 114 -11.01 3.70 2.60
CA ASP A 114 -12.48 3.75 2.83
C ASP A 114 -13.18 4.68 1.84
N LYS A 115 -12.62 5.87 1.60
CA LYS A 115 -13.15 6.84 0.64
C LYS A 115 -13.13 6.29 -0.78
N SER A 116 -12.01 5.69 -1.21
CA SER A 116 -11.89 5.09 -2.53
C SER A 116 -12.87 3.94 -2.73
N MET A 117 -12.97 3.01 -1.77
CA MET A 117 -13.88 1.86 -1.85
C MET A 117 -15.36 2.28 -1.92
N LYS A 118 -15.75 3.35 -1.22
CA LYS A 118 -17.11 3.89 -1.28
C LYS A 118 -17.43 4.60 -2.59
N ALA A 119 -16.43 5.17 -3.22
CA ALA A 119 -16.55 5.93 -4.46
C ALA A 119 -16.31 5.09 -5.72
N ASP A 120 -15.94 3.81 -5.56
CA ASP A 120 -15.71 2.90 -6.66
C ASP A 120 -16.97 2.68 -7.50
N ALA A 121 -16.79 2.44 -8.81
CA ALA A 121 -17.89 2.26 -9.75
C ALA A 121 -18.74 1.00 -9.47
N GLN A 122 -18.17 -0.02 -8.82
CA GLN A 122 -18.88 -1.21 -8.37
C GLN A 122 -19.73 -0.94 -7.11
N GLY A 123 -19.52 0.21 -6.48
CA GLY A 123 -20.24 0.69 -5.31
C GLY A 123 -19.76 0.09 -3.98
N PRO A 124 -20.18 0.67 -2.85
CA PRO A 124 -19.72 0.28 -1.52
C PRO A 124 -20.11 -1.15 -1.10
N GLY A 125 -21.08 -1.76 -1.79
CA GLY A 125 -21.49 -3.14 -1.54
C GLY A 125 -20.41 -4.16 -1.94
N HIS A 126 -19.54 -3.80 -2.89
CA HIS A 126 -18.44 -4.65 -3.35
C HIS A 126 -17.37 -4.80 -2.26
N PHE A 127 -17.05 -3.72 -1.54
CA PHE A 127 -16.04 -3.70 -0.47
C PHE A 127 -16.66 -3.72 0.94
N LYS A 128 -17.76 -4.45 1.13
CA LYS A 128 -18.57 -4.39 2.35
C LYS A 128 -17.75 -4.69 3.61
N GLU A 129 -16.92 -5.73 3.59
CA GLU A 129 -16.11 -6.17 4.71
C GLU A 129 -15.03 -5.16 5.11
N PRO A 130 -14.12 -4.73 4.20
CA PRO A 130 -13.16 -3.67 4.51
C PRO A 130 -13.79 -2.39 5.06
N ILE A 131 -14.86 -1.90 4.42
CA ILE A 131 -15.57 -0.68 4.86
C ILE A 131 -16.12 -0.86 6.29
N ALA A 132 -16.70 -2.03 6.60
CA ALA A 132 -17.25 -2.30 7.92
C ALA A 132 -16.17 -2.36 9.02
N TRP A 133 -14.98 -2.88 8.71
CA TRP A 133 -13.86 -2.91 9.65
C TRP A 133 -13.33 -1.49 9.93
N ILE A 134 -13.16 -0.67 8.89
CA ILE A 134 -12.73 0.73 9.06
C ILE A 134 -13.77 1.53 9.85
N ALA A 135 -15.06 1.35 9.56
CA ALA A 135 -16.13 1.97 10.34
C ALA A 135 -16.13 1.54 11.82
N THR A 136 -15.80 0.28 12.10
CA THR A 136 -15.66 -0.22 13.49
C THR A 136 -14.47 0.42 14.17
N LEU A 137 -13.32 0.48 13.52
CA LEU A 137 -12.13 1.15 14.04
C LEU A 137 -12.42 2.62 14.37
N ARG A 138 -13.07 3.36 13.46
CA ARG A 138 -13.44 4.76 13.71
C ARG A 138 -14.32 4.94 14.95
N ARG A 139 -15.29 4.05 15.16
CA ARG A 139 -16.11 4.06 16.39
C ARG A 139 -15.30 3.77 17.64
N THR A 140 -14.34 2.84 17.56
CA THR A 140 -13.41 2.56 18.66
C THR A 140 -12.57 3.78 19.00
N LEU A 141 -12.05 4.48 17.98
CA LEU A 141 -11.28 5.72 18.13
C LEU A 141 -12.15 6.90 18.56
N LYS A 142 -13.48 6.82 18.42
CA LYS A 142 -14.43 7.92 18.67
C LYS A 142 -14.10 9.18 17.86
N ASP A 143 -13.58 8.98 16.64
CA ASP A 143 -13.05 10.03 15.76
C ASP A 143 -11.94 10.90 16.40
N ASP A 144 -11.33 10.46 17.51
CA ASP A 144 -10.17 11.10 18.13
C ASP A 144 -8.88 10.55 17.51
N THR A 145 -8.17 11.42 16.80
CA THR A 145 -6.92 11.10 16.09
C THR A 145 -5.68 11.63 16.82
N SER A 146 -5.82 12.02 18.08
CA SER A 146 -4.67 12.39 18.92
C SER A 146 -3.71 11.21 19.07
N THR A 147 -2.41 11.52 19.17
CA THR A 147 -1.36 10.52 19.34
C THR A 147 -1.64 9.58 20.51
N ASP A 148 -2.02 10.12 21.67
CA ASP A 148 -2.34 9.32 22.87
C ASP A 148 -3.47 8.32 22.60
N ASN A 149 -4.51 8.71 21.86
CA ASN A 149 -5.62 7.83 21.53
C ASN A 149 -5.24 6.77 20.49
N LEU A 150 -4.47 7.14 19.46
CA LEU A 150 -3.98 6.19 18.45
C LEU A 150 -3.04 5.16 19.09
N GLU A 151 -2.14 5.58 19.98
CA GLU A 151 -1.25 4.66 20.71
C GLU A 151 -2.02 3.71 21.62
N LYS A 152 -3.02 4.24 22.35
CA LYS A 152 -3.93 3.43 23.17
C LYS A 152 -4.66 2.36 22.37
N HIS A 153 -5.00 2.65 21.11
CA HIS A 153 -5.72 1.75 20.19
C HIS A 153 -4.84 1.17 19.08
N ARG A 154 -3.52 1.09 19.32
CA ARG A 154 -2.54 0.60 18.35
C ARG A 154 -2.91 -0.79 17.79
N SER A 155 -3.29 -1.72 18.67
CA SER A 155 -3.56 -3.10 18.26
C SER A 155 -4.76 -3.17 17.31
N GLU A 156 -5.77 -2.34 17.53
CA GLU A 156 -6.93 -2.23 16.65
C GLU A 156 -6.57 -1.58 15.30
N LEU A 157 -5.73 -0.55 15.29
CA LEU A 157 -5.24 0.09 14.05
C LEU A 157 -4.47 -0.89 13.18
N ILE A 158 -3.41 -1.47 13.74
CA ILE A 158 -2.52 -2.41 13.05
C ILE A 158 -3.29 -3.67 12.64
N GLY A 159 -4.11 -4.21 13.54
CA GLY A 159 -4.95 -5.37 13.24
C GLY A 159 -5.95 -5.11 12.12
N THR A 160 -6.54 -3.91 12.05
CA THR A 160 -7.46 -3.53 10.96
C THR A 160 -6.71 -3.43 9.63
N ARG A 161 -5.55 -2.77 9.60
CA ARG A 161 -4.67 -2.71 8.42
C ARG A 161 -4.34 -4.10 7.90
N ASP A 162 -3.82 -4.97 8.76
CA ASP A 162 -3.35 -6.30 8.36
C ASP A 162 -4.50 -7.19 7.88
N ARG A 163 -5.66 -7.08 8.53
CA ARG A 163 -6.88 -7.78 8.13
C ARG A 163 -7.37 -7.33 6.76
N ILE A 164 -7.39 -6.03 6.48
CA ILE A 164 -7.76 -5.49 5.17
C ILE A 164 -6.77 -5.92 4.11
N ASN A 165 -5.46 -5.81 4.38
CA ASN A 165 -4.44 -6.28 3.45
C ASN A 165 -4.63 -7.76 3.10
N THR A 166 -4.88 -8.62 4.09
CA THR A 166 -5.14 -10.04 3.85
C THR A 166 -6.38 -10.26 3.00
N TRP A 167 -7.47 -9.53 3.27
CA TRP A 167 -8.70 -9.63 2.48
C TRP A 167 -8.48 -9.19 1.03
N MET A 168 -7.90 -8.00 0.82
CA MET A 168 -7.62 -7.47 -0.51
C MET A 168 -6.68 -8.41 -1.28
N GLN A 169 -5.65 -8.96 -0.65
CA GLN A 169 -4.77 -9.93 -1.32
C GLN A 169 -5.48 -11.24 -1.71
N GLY A 170 -6.58 -11.59 -1.05
CA GLY A 170 -7.45 -12.71 -1.41
C GLY A 170 -8.48 -12.41 -2.50
N HIS A 171 -8.67 -11.13 -2.88
CA HIS A 171 -9.65 -10.68 -3.87
C HIS A 171 -9.01 -9.69 -4.87
N PRO A 172 -7.90 -10.05 -5.55
CA PRO A 172 -7.16 -9.12 -6.38
C PRO A 172 -7.94 -8.53 -7.55
N GLU A 173 -8.92 -9.27 -8.09
CA GLU A 173 -9.83 -8.84 -9.14
C GLU A 173 -10.75 -7.68 -8.72
N ASP A 174 -10.99 -7.50 -7.42
CA ASP A 174 -11.93 -6.48 -6.91
C ASP A 174 -11.39 -5.05 -7.06
N TYR A 175 -10.07 -4.87 -7.19
CA TYR A 175 -9.42 -3.55 -7.20
C TYR A 175 -8.33 -3.38 -8.27
N ARG A 176 -8.22 -4.28 -9.24
CA ARG A 176 -7.20 -4.19 -10.30
C ARG A 176 -7.61 -3.36 -11.50
#